data_AF-A0A1F9QGZ1-F1
#
_entry.id   AF-A0A1F9QGZ1-F1
#
_cell.length_a   1.000
_cell.length_b   1.000
_cell.length_c   1.000
_cell.angle_alpha   90.00
_cell.angle_beta   90.00
_cell.angle_gamma   90.00
#
_symmetry.space_group_name_H-M   'P 1'
#
loop_
_entity.id
_entity.type
_entity.pdbx_description
1 polymer ?
#
loop_
_entity_poly.entity_id
_entity_poly.type
_entity_poly.pdbx_seq_one_letter_code
_entity_poly.pdbx_strand_id
1 'polypeptide(L)'
;MRRYWLALTDPRLKAAMHALERAGAALGDLAAAPAGAAAFFAPLKKSLAKAAGARPGNPAGSAALAAAEDLTLRLERAFSDMARLEAPPDAAARHALLALQRACALTPRLVSRSSRAAAFAQAAALCNTGHKTLALARAAADRAPGEFPLNLKFSSIYSGLDAVFCAFERCAEALIAS
;
A
#
# COMPACT_ATOMS: atom_id res chain seq x y z
N MET A 1 4.16 28.10 8.84
CA MET A 1 4.35 26.93 9.72
C MET A 1 3.11 26.51 10.53
N ARG A 2 2.20 27.41 10.94
CA ARG A 2 1.03 27.09 11.81
C ARG A 2 0.03 26.02 11.29
N ARG A 3 -0.32 26.01 10.00
CA ARG A 3 -1.30 25.03 9.45
C ARG A 3 -0.76 23.59 9.35
N TYR A 4 0.55 23.43 9.27
CA TYR A 4 1.22 22.13 9.17
C TYR A 4 1.16 21.34 10.47
N TRP A 5 1.33 22.04 11.58
CA TRP A 5 1.15 21.50 12.92
C TRP A 5 -0.31 21.18 13.22
N LEU A 6 -1.26 21.96 12.69
CA LEU A 6 -2.70 21.72 12.88
C LEU A 6 -3.20 20.50 12.09
N ALA A 7 -2.71 20.24 10.87
CA ALA A 7 -3.04 19.02 10.13
C ALA A 7 -2.46 17.76 10.80
N LEU A 8 -1.27 17.86 11.41
CA LEU A 8 -0.67 16.82 12.25
C LEU A 8 -1.24 16.77 13.69
N THR A 9 -2.40 17.35 13.97
CA THR A 9 -3.15 17.06 15.22
C THR A 9 -4.26 16.05 15.04
N ASP A 10 -4.63 15.73 13.79
CA ASP A 10 -5.65 14.71 13.54
C ASP A 10 -5.06 13.31 13.80
N PRO A 11 -5.55 12.57 14.81
CA PRO A 11 -5.06 11.22 15.11
C PRO A 11 -5.26 10.26 13.94
N ARG A 12 -6.21 10.53 13.03
CA ARG A 12 -6.50 9.70 11.86
C ARG A 12 -5.45 9.86 10.77
N LEU A 13 -5.02 11.10 10.50
CA LEU A 13 -3.90 11.35 9.59
C LEU A 13 -2.60 10.75 10.11
N LYS A 14 -2.33 10.87 11.43
CA LYS A 14 -1.16 10.22 12.05
C LYS A 14 -1.20 8.70 11.89
N ALA A 15 -2.35 8.07 12.16
CA ALA A 15 -2.50 6.64 12.05
C ALA A 15 -2.33 6.16 10.59
N ALA A 16 -2.89 6.90 9.62
CA ALA A 16 -2.72 6.61 8.19
C ALA A 16 -1.25 6.68 7.77
N MET A 17 -0.54 7.77 8.10
CA MET A 17 0.88 7.91 7.80
C MET A 17 1.71 6.80 8.44
N HIS A 18 1.44 6.50 9.71
CA HIS A 18 2.16 5.45 10.42
C HIS A 18 1.94 4.08 9.79
N ALA A 19 0.71 3.80 9.33
CA ALA A 19 0.40 2.56 8.61
C ALA A 19 1.16 2.46 7.29
N LEU A 20 1.23 3.54 6.49
CA LEU A 20 2.01 3.57 5.24
C LEU A 20 3.50 3.30 5.49
N GLU A 21 4.09 3.99 6.47
CA GLU A 21 5.51 3.86 6.81
C GLU A 21 5.83 2.45 7.31
N ARG A 22 5.02 1.92 8.24
CA ARG A 22 5.22 0.58 8.80
C ARG A 22 5.02 -0.50 7.76
N ALA A 23 3.93 -0.44 6.99
CA ALA A 23 3.66 -1.42 5.94
C ALA A 23 4.76 -1.38 4.87
N GLY A 24 5.14 -0.18 4.41
CA GLY A 24 6.20 0.03 3.43
C GLY A 24 7.54 -0.55 3.88
N ALA A 25 7.97 -0.25 5.11
CA ALA A 25 9.24 -0.75 5.65
C ALA A 25 9.27 -2.29 5.74
N ALA A 26 8.13 -2.93 5.99
CA ALA A 26 8.03 -4.37 6.16
C ALA A 26 7.84 -5.16 4.85
N LEU A 27 7.66 -4.51 3.69
CA LEU A 27 7.36 -5.21 2.43
C LEU A 27 8.45 -6.21 2.04
N GLY A 28 9.73 -5.91 2.30
CA GLY A 28 10.84 -6.83 2.05
C GLY A 28 10.77 -8.08 2.93
N ASP A 29 10.54 -7.90 4.23
CA ASP A 29 10.44 -9.00 5.19
C ASP A 29 9.20 -9.86 4.93
N LEU A 30 8.07 -9.24 4.60
CA LEU A 30 6.83 -9.92 4.24
C LEU A 30 6.96 -10.67 2.90
N ALA A 31 7.74 -10.15 1.95
CA ALA A 31 8.06 -10.86 0.71
C ALA A 31 8.93 -12.10 0.97
N ALA A 32 9.82 -12.06 1.97
CA ALA A 32 10.64 -13.20 2.36
C ALA A 32 9.87 -14.23 3.20
N ALA A 33 8.93 -13.78 4.03
CA ALA A 33 8.12 -14.63 4.91
C ALA A 33 6.62 -14.25 4.89
N PRO A 34 5.87 -14.57 3.81
CA PRO A 34 4.47 -14.14 3.67
C PRO A 34 3.53 -14.70 4.74
N ALA A 35 3.85 -15.85 5.33
CA ALA A 35 3.07 -16.48 6.40
C ALA A 35 2.96 -15.60 7.67
N GLY A 36 3.87 -14.64 7.88
CA GLY A 36 3.84 -13.71 9.00
C GLY A 36 2.85 -12.54 8.83
N ALA A 37 2.19 -12.41 7.68
CA ALA A 37 1.39 -11.23 7.33
C ALA A 37 0.26 -10.93 8.34
N ALA A 38 -0.55 -11.92 8.70
CA ALA A 38 -1.66 -11.71 9.62
C ALA A 38 -1.19 -11.19 11.00
N ALA A 39 -0.11 -11.78 11.52
CA ALA A 39 0.50 -11.35 12.79
C ALA A 39 1.07 -9.93 12.71
N PHE A 40 1.68 -9.57 11.57
CA PHE A 40 2.21 -8.23 11.33
C PHE A 40 1.11 -7.16 11.22
N PHE A 41 0.05 -7.42 10.46
CA PHE A 41 -1.01 -6.43 10.20
C PHE A 41 -2.03 -6.33 11.34
N ALA A 42 -2.20 -7.34 12.19
CA ALA A 42 -3.08 -7.30 13.36
C ALA A 42 -2.91 -6.05 14.24
N PRO A 43 -1.70 -5.68 14.72
CA PRO A 43 -1.51 -4.45 15.50
C PRO A 43 -1.78 -3.17 14.71
N LEU A 44 -1.48 -3.13 13.40
CA LEU A 44 -1.74 -1.97 12.55
C LEU A 44 -3.25 -1.73 12.39
N LYS A 45 -4.02 -2.78 12.08
CA LYS A 45 -5.48 -2.71 11.98
C LYS A 45 -6.13 -2.23 13.28
N LYS A 46 -5.66 -2.72 14.43
CA LYS A 46 -6.12 -2.24 15.75
C LYS A 46 -5.83 -0.75 15.96
N SER A 47 -4.67 -0.27 15.54
CA SER A 47 -4.32 1.15 15.63
C SER A 47 -5.19 2.02 14.73
N LEU A 48 -5.47 1.58 13.50
CA LEU A 48 -6.35 2.28 12.57
C LEU A 48 -7.80 2.33 13.10
N ALA A 49 -8.33 1.19 13.56
CA ALA A 49 -9.65 1.13 14.17
C ALA A 49 -9.78 2.03 15.42
N LYS A 50 -8.72 2.11 16.25
CA LYS A 50 -8.68 3.05 17.37
C LYS A 50 -8.75 4.50 16.91
N ALA A 51 -8.04 4.85 15.83
CA ALA A 51 -8.07 6.19 15.27
C ALA A 51 -9.43 6.54 14.64
N ALA A 52 -10.16 5.54 14.10
CA ALA A 52 -11.52 5.72 13.58
C ALA A 52 -12.50 6.20 14.66
N GLY A 53 -12.29 5.82 15.93
CA GLY A 53 -13.08 6.27 17.08
C GLY A 53 -12.80 7.71 17.51
N ALA A 54 -11.82 8.40 16.92
CA ALA A 54 -11.57 9.81 17.21
C ALA A 54 -12.72 10.69 16.69
N ARG A 55 -13.01 11.79 17.41
CA ARG A 55 -14.07 12.72 17.03
C ARG A 55 -13.86 13.20 15.58
N PRO A 56 -14.90 13.14 14.72
CA PRO A 56 -14.79 13.63 13.35
C PRO A 56 -14.33 15.10 13.34
N GLY A 57 -13.21 15.34 12.69
CA GLY A 57 -12.65 16.68 12.46
C GLY A 57 -12.59 16.98 10.97
N ASN A 58 -11.39 16.88 10.38
CA ASN A 58 -11.16 17.11 8.96
C ASN A 58 -11.68 15.92 8.10
N PRO A 59 -12.48 16.13 7.04
CA PRO A 59 -12.87 15.06 6.10
C PRO A 59 -11.66 14.37 5.44
N ALA A 60 -10.56 15.08 5.22
CA ALA A 60 -9.32 14.48 4.68
C ALA A 60 -8.73 13.43 5.63
N GLY A 61 -8.89 13.62 6.95
CA GLY A 61 -8.46 12.63 7.94
C GLY A 61 -9.28 11.34 7.90
N SER A 62 -10.59 11.43 7.66
CA SER A 62 -11.45 10.25 7.45
C SER A 62 -11.08 9.51 6.17
N ALA A 63 -10.86 10.25 5.07
CA ALA A 63 -10.52 9.66 3.77
C ALA A 63 -9.15 8.97 3.80
N ALA A 64 -8.14 9.60 4.40
CA ALA A 64 -6.81 9.02 4.54
C ALA A 64 -6.81 7.76 5.40
N LEU A 65 -7.60 7.75 6.49
CA LEU A 65 -7.75 6.58 7.35
C LEU A 65 -8.40 5.41 6.62
N ALA A 66 -9.54 5.65 5.95
CA ALA A 66 -10.24 4.60 5.20
C ALA A 66 -9.36 4.02 4.08
N ALA A 67 -8.60 4.86 3.37
CA ALA A 67 -7.66 4.40 2.36
C ALA A 67 -6.48 3.61 2.97
N ALA A 68 -5.99 3.99 4.14
CA ALA A 68 -4.96 3.24 4.86
C ALA A 68 -5.47 1.88 5.36
N GLU A 69 -6.72 1.80 5.85
CA GLU A 69 -7.37 0.54 6.23
C GLU A 69 -7.48 -0.40 5.03
N ASP A 70 -8.01 0.08 3.90
CA ASP A 70 -8.11 -0.69 2.66
C ASP A 70 -6.73 -1.16 2.17
N LEU A 71 -5.70 -0.31 2.22
CA LEU A 71 -4.32 -0.70 1.89
C LEU A 71 -3.83 -1.83 2.80
N THR A 72 -3.98 -1.70 4.12
CA THR A 72 -3.50 -2.73 5.06
C THR A 72 -4.20 -4.06 4.86
N LEU A 73 -5.51 -4.05 4.62
CA LEU A 73 -6.29 -5.27 4.36
C LEU A 73 -5.86 -5.93 3.05
N ARG A 74 -5.62 -5.15 2.00
CA ARG A 74 -5.17 -5.68 0.69
C ARG A 74 -3.77 -6.25 0.76
N LEU A 75 -2.85 -5.60 1.47
CA LEU A 75 -1.50 -6.12 1.68
C LEU A 75 -1.52 -7.42 2.49
N GLU A 76 -2.25 -7.44 3.60
CA GLU A 76 -2.40 -8.65 4.40
C GLU A 76 -2.96 -9.80 3.57
N ARG A 77 -3.99 -9.54 2.76
CA ARG A 77 -4.57 -10.54 1.86
C ARG A 77 -3.58 -11.01 0.80
N ALA A 78 -2.88 -10.09 0.13
CA ALA A 78 -1.92 -10.44 -0.91
C ALA A 78 -0.81 -11.38 -0.39
N PHE A 79 -0.24 -11.07 0.79
CA PHE A 79 0.78 -11.94 1.39
C PHE A 79 0.19 -13.24 1.97
N SER A 80 -1.04 -13.20 2.51
CA SER A 80 -1.72 -14.42 2.96
C SER A 80 -2.04 -15.36 1.78
N ASP A 81 -2.42 -14.81 0.62
CA ASP A 81 -2.64 -15.56 -0.60
C ASP A 81 -1.31 -16.15 -1.12
N MET A 82 -0.21 -15.39 -1.10
CA MET A 82 1.13 -15.91 -1.41
C MET A 82 1.51 -17.09 -0.50
N ALA A 83 1.27 -16.98 0.82
CA ALA A 83 1.55 -18.05 1.77
C ALA A 83 0.67 -19.28 1.51
N ARG A 84 -0.64 -19.08 1.34
CA ARG A 84 -1.62 -20.14 1.11
C ARG A 84 -1.37 -20.91 -0.18
N LEU A 85 -0.93 -20.22 -1.23
CA LEU A 85 -0.65 -20.81 -2.54
C LEU A 85 0.79 -21.34 -2.64
N GLU A 86 1.58 -21.27 -1.56
CA GLU A 86 3.01 -21.60 -1.54
C GLU A 86 3.77 -20.92 -2.70
N ALA A 87 3.37 -19.69 -2.99
CA ALA A 87 3.79 -18.93 -4.15
C ALA A 87 4.57 -17.69 -3.67
N PRO A 88 5.86 -17.82 -3.38
CA PRO A 88 6.69 -16.67 -3.02
C PRO A 88 6.71 -15.66 -4.18
N PRO A 89 6.94 -14.37 -3.90
CA PRO A 89 6.94 -13.35 -4.94
C PRO A 89 8.08 -13.62 -5.93
N ASP A 90 7.68 -13.72 -7.21
CA ASP A 90 8.60 -13.81 -8.34
C ASP A 90 9.28 -12.45 -8.61
N ALA A 91 10.08 -12.39 -9.68
CA ALA A 91 10.83 -11.17 -10.02
C ALA A 91 9.93 -9.96 -10.27
N ALA A 92 8.78 -10.15 -10.93
CA ALA A 92 7.86 -9.06 -11.24
C ALA A 92 7.14 -8.57 -9.97
N ALA A 93 6.65 -9.49 -9.14
CA ALA A 93 6.06 -9.17 -7.85
C ALA A 93 7.06 -8.48 -6.91
N ARG A 94 8.32 -8.93 -6.86
CA ARG A 94 9.39 -8.27 -6.08
C ARG A 94 9.66 -6.86 -6.57
N HIS A 95 9.74 -6.65 -7.89
CA HIS A 95 9.96 -5.32 -8.45
C HIS A 95 8.79 -4.38 -8.14
N ALA A 96 7.55 -4.86 -8.23
CA ALA A 96 6.37 -4.11 -7.82
C ALA A 96 6.41 -3.77 -6.33
N LEU A 97 6.67 -4.74 -5.45
CA LEU A 97 6.79 -4.51 -4.00
C LEU A 97 7.89 -3.50 -3.65
N LEU A 98 9.03 -3.52 -4.36
CA LEU A 98 10.09 -2.52 -4.22
C LEU A 98 9.61 -1.11 -4.62
N ALA A 99 8.86 -0.99 -5.72
CA ALA A 99 8.29 0.28 -6.15
C ALA A 99 7.30 0.83 -5.09
N LEU A 100 6.45 -0.05 -4.54
CA LEU A 100 5.53 0.30 -3.46
C LEU A 100 6.28 0.71 -2.19
N GLN A 101 7.32 -0.01 -1.79
CA GLN A 101 8.17 0.33 -0.63
C GLN A 101 8.77 1.73 -0.78
N ARG A 102 9.30 2.05 -1.97
CA ARG A 102 9.83 3.38 -2.28
C ARG A 102 8.73 4.45 -2.25
N ALA A 103 7.52 4.14 -2.70
CA ALA A 103 6.40 5.05 -2.67
C ALA A 103 5.97 5.34 -1.22
N CYS A 104 5.85 4.31 -0.38
CA CYS A 104 5.56 4.44 1.05
C CYS A 104 6.62 5.27 1.79
N ALA A 105 7.89 5.18 1.40
CA ALA A 105 8.97 5.98 1.98
C ALA A 105 8.83 7.49 1.69
N LEU A 106 8.00 7.89 0.72
CA LEU A 106 7.71 9.29 0.44
C LEU A 106 6.65 9.89 1.37
N THR A 107 6.00 9.10 2.24
CA THR A 107 4.93 9.54 3.16
C THR A 107 5.27 10.83 3.93
N PRO A 108 6.45 10.99 4.56
CA PRO A 108 6.81 12.24 5.25
C PRO A 108 6.86 13.45 4.32
N ARG A 109 7.23 13.24 3.05
CA ARG A 109 7.36 14.29 2.03
C ARG A 109 6.01 14.65 1.39
N LEU A 110 5.05 13.73 1.35
CA LEU A 110 3.67 13.98 0.89
C LEU A 110 2.95 14.97 1.80
N VAL A 111 3.19 14.86 3.09
CA VAL A 111 2.65 15.79 4.07
C VAL A 111 3.52 17.03 4.27
N SER A 112 4.60 17.23 3.49
CA SER A 112 5.55 18.37 3.55
C SER A 112 5.25 19.49 2.55
N ARG A 113 5.19 20.75 2.98
CA ARG A 113 4.56 21.83 2.17
C ARG A 113 5.38 22.21 0.96
N SER A 114 6.70 22.16 1.14
CA SER A 114 7.70 22.50 0.13
C SER A 114 7.96 21.36 -0.85
N SER A 115 7.68 20.11 -0.48
CA SER A 115 7.99 18.93 -1.30
C SER A 115 6.77 18.11 -1.74
N ARG A 116 5.56 18.45 -1.29
CA ARG A 116 4.31 17.70 -1.52
C ARG A 116 4.09 17.37 -2.99
N ALA A 117 4.11 18.36 -3.87
CA ALA A 117 3.84 18.16 -5.30
C ALA A 117 4.88 17.22 -5.95
N ALA A 118 6.17 17.43 -5.65
CA ALA A 118 7.23 16.58 -6.17
C ALA A 118 7.17 15.15 -5.60
N ALA A 119 6.87 15.00 -4.31
CA ALA A 119 6.72 13.70 -3.67
C ALA A 119 5.51 12.93 -4.22
N PHE A 120 4.40 13.62 -4.46
CA PHE A 120 3.20 13.02 -5.05
C PHE A 120 3.46 12.54 -6.49
N ALA A 121 4.11 13.37 -7.32
CA ALA A 121 4.50 12.97 -8.67
C ALA A 121 5.46 11.77 -8.67
N GLN A 122 6.43 11.74 -7.74
CA GLN A 122 7.35 10.60 -7.58
C GLN A 122 6.61 9.33 -7.14
N ALA A 123 5.68 9.45 -6.18
CA ALA A 123 4.87 8.34 -5.71
C ALA A 123 3.99 7.77 -6.84
N ALA A 124 3.30 8.63 -7.60
CA ALA A 124 2.49 8.24 -8.75
C ALA A 124 3.32 7.55 -9.84
N ALA A 125 4.54 8.03 -10.11
CA ALA A 125 5.45 7.39 -11.05
C ALA A 125 5.85 5.97 -10.58
N LEU A 126 6.12 5.79 -9.29
CA LEU A 126 6.42 4.47 -8.71
C LEU A 126 5.21 3.52 -8.77
N CYS A 127 4.00 4.01 -8.49
CA CYS A 127 2.77 3.23 -8.65
C CYS A 127 2.60 2.79 -10.11
N ASN A 128 2.75 3.71 -11.06
CA ASN A 128 2.68 3.40 -12.48
C ASN A 128 3.72 2.35 -12.91
N THR A 129 4.95 2.41 -12.38
CA THR A 129 5.97 1.36 -12.59
C THR A 129 5.49 0.01 -12.05
N GLY A 130 4.89 -0.03 -10.86
CA GLY A 130 4.28 -1.23 -10.28
C GLY A 130 3.17 -1.82 -11.15
N HIS A 131 2.16 -1.01 -11.48
CA HIS A 131 1.05 -1.38 -12.37
C HIS A 131 1.54 -1.94 -13.70
N LYS A 132 2.46 -1.23 -14.37
CA LYS A 132 3.03 -1.69 -15.65
C LYS A 132 3.76 -3.02 -15.52
N THR A 133 4.54 -3.20 -14.45
CA THR A 133 5.27 -4.45 -14.21
C THR A 133 4.30 -5.62 -14.07
N LEU A 134 3.25 -5.47 -13.26
CA LEU A 134 2.24 -6.50 -13.04
C LEU A 134 1.43 -6.78 -14.31
N ALA A 135 1.05 -5.73 -15.05
CA ALA A 135 0.31 -5.86 -16.31
C ALA A 135 1.10 -6.59 -17.40
N LEU A 136 2.39 -6.27 -17.55
CA LEU A 136 3.26 -6.93 -18.53
C LEU A 136 3.46 -8.42 -18.19
N ALA A 137 3.70 -8.73 -16.92
CA ALA A 137 3.87 -10.11 -16.47
C ALA A 137 2.57 -10.93 -16.60
N ARG A 138 1.40 -10.31 -16.34
CA ARG A 138 0.10 -10.94 -16.62
C ARG A 138 -0.08 -11.20 -18.12
N ALA A 139 0.20 -10.22 -18.97
CA ALA A 139 0.07 -10.37 -20.43
C ALA A 139 1.03 -11.43 -20.99
N ALA A 140 2.22 -11.60 -20.39
CA ALA A 140 3.15 -12.66 -20.76
C ALA A 140 2.58 -14.05 -20.42
N ALA A 141 1.94 -14.19 -19.27
CA ALA A 141 1.32 -15.44 -18.85
C ALA A 141 0.07 -15.81 -19.64
N ASP A 142 -0.79 -14.84 -19.97
CA ASP A 142 -1.99 -15.05 -20.79
C ASP A 142 -1.64 -15.61 -22.19
N ARG A 143 -0.40 -15.39 -22.66
CA ARG A 143 0.12 -15.89 -23.94
C ARG A 143 0.72 -17.30 -23.85
N ALA A 144 0.78 -17.91 -22.68
CA ALA A 144 1.28 -19.28 -22.47
C ALA A 144 0.11 -20.26 -22.24
N PRO A 145 -0.47 -20.86 -23.30
CA PRO A 145 -1.60 -21.78 -23.17
C PRO A 145 -1.15 -23.09 -22.52
N GLY A 146 -1.58 -23.35 -21.28
CA GLY A 146 -1.43 -24.65 -20.62
C GLY A 146 -1.28 -24.64 -19.10
N GLU A 147 -0.98 -23.49 -18.48
CA GLU A 147 -0.60 -23.45 -17.06
C GLU A 147 -1.71 -22.88 -16.17
N PHE A 148 -2.72 -23.69 -15.87
CA PHE A 148 -3.77 -23.35 -14.88
C PHE A 148 -3.22 -22.84 -13.52
N PRO A 149 -2.13 -23.38 -12.95
CA PRO A 149 -1.53 -22.84 -11.73
C PRO A 149 -0.95 -21.42 -11.89
N LEU A 150 -0.42 -21.07 -13.07
CA LEU A 150 -0.02 -19.69 -13.36
C LEU A 150 -1.24 -18.78 -13.33
N ASN A 151 -2.32 -19.15 -14.01
CA ASN A 151 -3.55 -18.35 -14.06
C ASN A 151 -4.16 -18.08 -12.67
N LEU A 152 -4.07 -19.02 -11.73
CA LEU A 152 -4.46 -18.82 -10.32
C LEU A 152 -3.54 -17.83 -9.57
N LYS A 153 -2.22 -17.91 -9.78
CA LYS A 153 -1.26 -16.94 -9.21
C LYS A 153 -1.52 -15.53 -9.76
N PHE A 154 -1.75 -15.39 -11.07
CA PHE A 154 -2.06 -14.09 -11.69
C PHE A 154 -3.41 -13.53 -11.23
N SER A 155 -4.45 -14.36 -11.17
CA SER A 155 -5.78 -13.88 -10.79
C SER A 155 -5.89 -13.46 -9.32
N SER A 156 -5.13 -14.07 -8.39
CA SER A 156 -5.19 -13.70 -6.96
C SER A 156 -4.07 -12.74 -6.55
N ILE A 157 -2.81 -13.08 -6.84
CA ILE A 157 -1.66 -12.34 -6.30
C ILE A 157 -1.44 -11.03 -7.06
N TYR A 158 -1.44 -11.07 -8.39
CA TYR A 158 -1.13 -9.89 -9.21
C TYR A 158 -2.27 -8.88 -9.18
N SER A 159 -3.53 -9.33 -9.27
CA SER A 159 -4.68 -8.45 -9.09
C SER A 159 -4.75 -7.88 -7.68
N GLY A 160 -4.37 -8.67 -6.66
CA GLY A 160 -4.26 -8.24 -5.28
C GLY A 160 -3.23 -7.13 -5.11
N LEU A 161 -2.02 -7.31 -5.65
CA LEU A 161 -0.95 -6.31 -5.62
C LEU A 161 -1.30 -5.06 -6.44
N ASP A 162 -1.96 -5.21 -7.58
CA ASP A 162 -2.44 -4.07 -8.38
C ASP A 162 -3.44 -3.22 -7.57
N ALA A 163 -4.37 -3.87 -6.88
CA ALA A 163 -5.31 -3.18 -6.03
C ALA A 163 -4.67 -2.54 -4.78
N VAL A 164 -3.53 -3.06 -4.30
CA VAL A 164 -2.71 -2.41 -3.26
C VAL A 164 -2.19 -1.06 -3.74
N PHE A 165 -1.69 -0.96 -4.98
CA PHE A 165 -1.26 0.33 -5.53
C PHE A 165 -2.41 1.33 -5.60
N CYS A 166 -3.58 0.91 -6.10
CA CYS A 166 -4.74 1.81 -6.12
C CYS A 166 -5.15 2.28 -4.72
N ALA A 167 -5.02 1.43 -3.70
CA ALA A 167 -5.29 1.82 -2.31
C ALA A 167 -4.24 2.83 -1.79
N PHE A 168 -2.97 2.63 -2.13
CA PHE A 168 -1.91 3.57 -1.80
C PHE A 168 -2.13 4.93 -2.48
N GLU A 169 -2.47 4.95 -3.76
CA GLU A 169 -2.74 6.18 -4.51
C GLU A 169 -3.86 6.99 -3.88
N ARG A 170 -5.00 6.35 -3.55
CA ARG A 170 -6.10 6.98 -2.81
C ARG A 170 -5.65 7.54 -1.45
N CYS A 171 -4.78 6.83 -0.75
CA CYS A 171 -4.24 7.30 0.52
C CYS A 171 -3.34 8.52 0.32
N ALA A 172 -2.45 8.49 -0.67
CA ALA A 172 -1.57 9.61 -1.02
C ALA A 172 -2.38 10.85 -1.43
N GLU A 173 -3.42 10.68 -2.25
CA GLU A 173 -4.36 11.74 -2.63
C GLU A 173 -5.04 12.37 -1.40
N ALA A 174 -5.56 11.54 -0.50
CA ALA A 174 -6.19 12.02 0.73
C ALA A 174 -5.22 12.77 1.65
N LEU A 175 -3.95 12.32 1.73
CA LEU A 175 -2.91 12.99 2.50
C LEU A 175 -2.54 14.37 1.92
N ILE A 176 -2.48 14.52 0.59
CA ILE A 176 -2.16 15.82 -0.02
C ILE A 176 -3.34 16.80 -0.02
N ALA A 177 -4.57 16.30 0.10
CA ALA A 177 -5.79 17.09 0.25
C ALA A 177 -5.96 17.65 1.68
N SER A 178 -5.14 17.20 2.64
CA SER A 178 -5.14 17.64 4.05
C SER A 178 -4.32 18.91 4.34
#